data_AF-A0A429AGW2-F1
#
_entry.id   AF-A0A429AGW2-F1
#
_cell.length_a   1.000
_cell.length_b   1.000
_cell.length_c   1.000
_cell.angle_alpha   90.00
_cell.angle_beta   90.00
_cell.angle_gamma   90.00
#
_symmetry.space_group_name_H-M   'P 1'
#
loop_
_entity.id
_entity.type
_entity.pdbx_description
1 polymer ?
#
loop_
_entity_poly.entity_id
_entity_poly.type
_entity_poly.pdbx_seq_one_letter_code
_entity_poly.pdbx_strand_id
1 'polypeptide(L)'
;MRRGPTRTRIAAAALAITALVLTVVVVARAVNLHDQVNLADVAAVAIAAAVAIATAVAWSQRRPAPVIQADAAVITAVLAALLERQWQAEARHRSLDDPVPIPVRWQLSANQAVRSPSHLISSQEEFIFAGRGDDIAALARDFRALKHRRLVITGGPGMGKTTLAVQLLLQLLATRAADQAAADAAGHGEVVASTRAPAGLRLGTCRPTPACRSG
;
A
#
# COMPACT_ATOMS: atom_id res chain seq x y z
N MET A 1 -25.08 10.73 -6.42
CA MET A 1 -25.58 9.33 -6.42
C MET A 1 -24.43 8.36 -6.17
N ARG A 2 -24.25 7.92 -4.91
CA ARG A 2 -23.22 6.97 -4.48
C ARG A 2 -23.70 5.55 -4.79
N ARG A 3 -23.21 4.92 -5.87
CA ARG A 3 -23.50 3.51 -6.16
C ARG A 3 -22.81 2.65 -5.08
N GLY A 4 -23.58 2.16 -4.11
CA GLY A 4 -23.06 1.37 -3.00
C GLY A 4 -22.49 0.01 -3.45
N PRO A 5 -21.44 -0.50 -2.75
CA PRO A 5 -20.80 -1.78 -3.04
C PRO A 5 -21.70 -3.02 -2.82
N THR A 6 -22.92 -2.82 -2.33
CA THR A 6 -23.95 -3.86 -2.21
C THR A 6 -24.57 -4.20 -3.57
N ARG A 7 -24.68 -3.22 -4.48
CA ARG A 7 -25.24 -3.43 -5.83
C ARG A 7 -24.36 -4.29 -6.71
N THR A 8 -23.04 -4.15 -6.61
CA THR A 8 -22.09 -4.96 -7.39
C THR A 8 -22.08 -6.42 -6.93
N ARG A 9 -22.31 -6.69 -5.63
CA ARG A 9 -22.42 -8.04 -5.06
C ARG A 9 -23.68 -8.76 -5.52
N ILE A 10 -24.82 -8.06 -5.51
CA ILE A 10 -26.09 -8.59 -6.02
C ILE A 10 -25.99 -8.84 -7.53
N ALA A 11 -25.33 -7.94 -8.27
CA ALA A 11 -25.11 -8.10 -9.70
C ALA A 11 -24.19 -9.31 -10.04
N ALA A 12 -23.13 -9.54 -9.26
CA ALA A 12 -22.25 -10.69 -9.46
C ALA A 12 -22.94 -12.03 -9.16
N ALA A 13 -23.72 -12.09 -8.07
CA ALA A 13 -24.53 -13.27 -7.74
C ALA A 13 -25.61 -13.53 -8.80
N ALA A 14 -26.29 -12.48 -9.27
CA ALA A 14 -27.27 -12.58 -10.35
C ALA A 14 -26.64 -13.06 -11.67
N LEU A 15 -25.44 -12.58 -12.03
CA LEU A 15 -24.68 -13.03 -13.19
C LEU A 15 -24.27 -14.51 -13.11
N ALA A 16 -23.88 -14.98 -11.93
CA ALA A 16 -23.55 -16.39 -11.72
C ALA A 16 -24.80 -17.28 -11.85
N ILE A 17 -25.94 -16.85 -11.31
CA ILE A 17 -27.22 -17.56 -11.42
C ILE A 17 -27.70 -17.57 -12.87
N THR A 18 -27.63 -16.44 -13.60
CA THR A 18 -28.03 -16.41 -15.01
C THR A 18 -27.09 -17.24 -15.88
N ALA A 19 -25.78 -17.24 -15.62
CA ALA A 19 -24.84 -18.12 -16.31
C ALA A 19 -25.17 -19.59 -16.07
N LEU A 20 -25.46 -19.99 -14.83
CA LEU A 20 -25.87 -21.36 -14.48
C LEU A 20 -27.14 -21.77 -15.23
N VAL A 21 -28.18 -20.92 -15.19
CA VAL A 21 -29.47 -21.17 -15.88
C VAL A 21 -29.27 -21.25 -17.39
N LEU A 22 -28.47 -20.36 -17.98
CA LEU A 22 -28.15 -20.38 -19.41
C LEU A 22 -27.47 -21.68 -19.81
N THR A 23 -26.51 -22.14 -18.99
CA THR A 23 -25.78 -23.38 -19.24
C THR A 23 -26.74 -24.59 -19.22
N VAL A 24 -27.63 -24.65 -18.22
CA VAL A 24 -28.65 -25.70 -18.12
C VAL A 24 -29.61 -25.69 -19.32
N VAL A 25 -30.06 -24.50 -19.77
CA VAL A 25 -30.96 -24.36 -20.92
C VAL A 25 -30.28 -24.76 -22.23
N VAL A 26 -29.01 -24.36 -22.44
CA VAL A 26 -28.24 -24.74 -23.64
C VAL A 26 -28.04 -26.25 -23.69
N VAL A 27 -27.71 -26.88 -22.56
CA VAL A 27 -27.60 -28.34 -22.46
C VAL A 27 -28.95 -29.01 -22.75
N ALA A 28 -30.05 -28.54 -22.16
CA ALA A 28 -31.39 -29.10 -22.40
C ALA A 28 -31.86 -28.93 -23.86
N ARG A 29 -31.46 -27.84 -24.54
CA ARG A 29 -31.73 -27.63 -25.97
C ARG A 29 -30.84 -28.50 -26.86
N ALA A 30 -29.57 -28.68 -26.50
CA ALA A 30 -28.62 -29.52 -27.23
C ALA A 30 -28.98 -31.02 -27.18
N VAL A 31 -29.54 -31.48 -26.05
CA VAL A 31 -30.08 -32.84 -25.89
C VAL A 31 -31.22 -33.15 -26.89
N ASN A 32 -31.84 -32.13 -27.49
CA ASN A 32 -32.96 -32.29 -28.43
C ASN A 32 -32.53 -32.36 -29.91
N LEU A 33 -31.23 -32.31 -30.23
CA LEU A 33 -30.71 -32.43 -31.60
C LEU A 33 -29.86 -33.71 -31.76
N HIS A 34 -30.53 -34.85 -31.90
CA HIS A 34 -30.10 -36.05 -32.64
C HIS A 34 -28.74 -36.71 -32.35
N ASP A 35 -27.97 -36.30 -31.34
CA ASP A 35 -26.67 -36.89 -31.02
C ASP A 35 -26.69 -37.67 -29.69
N GLN A 36 -26.01 -38.81 -29.62
CA GLN A 36 -25.89 -39.61 -28.40
C GLN A 36 -24.91 -38.95 -27.43
N VAL A 37 -25.37 -37.88 -26.78
CA VAL A 37 -24.60 -37.20 -25.75
C VAL A 37 -24.48 -38.14 -24.55
N ASN A 38 -23.25 -38.59 -24.28
CA ASN A 38 -22.96 -39.41 -23.10
C ASN A 38 -23.30 -38.61 -21.84
N LEU A 39 -24.15 -39.20 -20.98
CA LEU A 39 -24.59 -38.61 -19.72
C LEU A 39 -23.40 -38.21 -18.82
N ALA A 40 -22.27 -38.90 -18.97
CA ALA A 40 -21.01 -38.64 -18.27
C ALA A 40 -20.39 -37.27 -18.61
N ASP A 41 -20.45 -36.83 -19.87
CA ASP A 41 -19.85 -35.56 -20.30
C ASP A 41 -20.65 -34.36 -19.78
N VAL A 42 -21.98 -34.48 -19.76
CA VAL A 42 -22.87 -33.46 -19.19
C VAL A 42 -22.64 -33.32 -17.68
N ALA A 43 -22.49 -34.46 -16.99
CA ALA A 43 -22.20 -34.45 -15.56
C ALA A 43 -20.84 -33.80 -15.25
N ALA A 44 -19.80 -34.09 -16.05
CA ALA A 44 -18.47 -33.51 -15.86
C ALA A 44 -18.48 -31.98 -16.03
N VAL A 45 -19.15 -31.47 -17.07
CA VAL A 45 -19.26 -30.02 -17.30
C VAL A 45 -20.06 -29.33 -16.19
N ALA A 46 -21.15 -29.95 -15.73
CA ALA A 46 -21.97 -29.39 -14.65
C ALA A 46 -21.19 -29.31 -13.33
N ILE A 47 -20.41 -30.34 -12.99
CA ILE A 47 -19.57 -30.35 -11.79
C ILE A 47 -18.46 -29.29 -11.89
N ALA A 48 -17.77 -29.21 -13.03
CA ALA A 48 -16.72 -28.21 -13.24
C ALA A 48 -17.25 -26.78 -13.13
N ALA A 49 -18.42 -26.50 -13.72
CA ALA A 49 -19.08 -25.20 -13.61
C ALA A 49 -19.48 -24.89 -12.16
N ALA A 50 -20.05 -25.86 -11.44
CA ALA A 50 -20.42 -25.68 -10.03
C ALA A 50 -19.20 -25.38 -9.15
N VAL A 51 -18.07 -26.07 -9.35
CA VAL A 51 -16.82 -25.81 -8.61
C VAL A 51 -16.24 -24.44 -8.96
N ALA A 52 -16.21 -24.06 -10.24
CA ALA A 52 -15.72 -22.75 -10.69
C ALA A 52 -16.58 -21.60 -10.10
N ILE A 53 -17.90 -21.77 -10.06
CA ILE A 53 -18.82 -20.81 -9.44
C ILE A 53 -18.60 -20.78 -7.93
N ALA A 54 -18.56 -21.93 -7.26
CA ALA A 54 -18.36 -22.00 -5.81
C ALA A 54 -17.03 -21.37 -5.38
N THR A 55 -15.96 -21.59 -6.14
CA THR A 55 -14.64 -20.98 -5.88
C THR A 55 -14.63 -19.48 -6.17
N ALA A 56 -15.21 -19.01 -7.28
CA ALA A 56 -15.34 -17.60 -7.59
C ALA A 56 -16.21 -16.85 -6.55
N VAL A 57 -17.31 -17.48 -6.11
CA VAL A 57 -18.19 -16.98 -5.06
C VAL A 57 -17.45 -16.96 -3.72
N ALA A 58 -16.78 -18.05 -3.33
CA ALA A 58 -15.99 -18.09 -2.10
C ALA A 58 -14.89 -17.04 -2.10
N TRP A 59 -14.20 -16.84 -3.22
CA TRP A 59 -13.15 -15.84 -3.37
C TRP A 59 -13.70 -14.42 -3.33
N SER A 60 -14.83 -14.14 -3.98
CA SER A 60 -15.51 -12.84 -3.89
C SER A 60 -16.13 -12.57 -2.51
N GLN A 61 -16.44 -13.63 -1.76
CA GLN A 61 -16.93 -13.55 -0.38
C GLN A 61 -15.81 -13.48 0.66
N ARG A 62 -14.54 -13.75 0.29
CA ARG A 62 -13.40 -13.46 1.16
C ARG A 62 -13.36 -11.97 1.42
N ARG A 63 -13.96 -11.55 2.53
CA ARG A 63 -13.74 -10.22 3.08
C ARG A 63 -12.25 -10.13 3.42
N PRO A 64 -11.57 -8.99 3.16
CA PRO A 64 -10.42 -8.68 3.98
C PRO A 64 -10.87 -8.81 5.44
N ALA A 65 -10.14 -9.61 6.23
CA ALA A 65 -10.50 -9.86 7.61
C ALA A 65 -10.80 -8.52 8.31
N PRO A 66 -11.89 -8.42 9.11
CA PRO A 66 -12.12 -7.22 9.89
C PRO A 66 -10.85 -6.96 10.69
N VAL A 67 -10.23 -5.80 10.44
CA VAL A 67 -9.07 -5.35 11.21
C VAL A 67 -9.55 -5.29 12.65
N ILE A 68 -9.13 -6.24 13.47
CA ILE A 68 -9.27 -6.13 14.92
C ILE A 68 -8.62 -4.79 15.25
N GLN A 69 -9.38 -3.83 15.77
CA GLN A 69 -8.87 -2.53 16.24
C GLN A 69 -8.03 -2.73 17.52
N ALA A 70 -7.06 -3.64 17.50
CA ALA A 70 -5.80 -3.31 18.11
C ALA A 70 -5.26 -2.16 17.26
N ASP A 71 -4.94 -1.05 17.92
CA ASP A 71 -4.48 0.15 17.23
C ASP A 71 -3.35 -0.25 16.26
N ALA A 72 -3.65 -0.15 14.95
CA ALA A 72 -2.72 -0.57 13.91
C ALA A 72 -1.41 0.22 14.03
N ALA A 73 -1.47 1.44 14.59
CA ALA A 73 -0.29 2.22 14.93
C ALA A 73 0.57 1.52 15.98
N VAL A 74 -0.04 0.98 17.05
CA VAL A 74 0.67 0.25 18.11
C VAL A 74 1.31 -1.04 17.57
N ILE A 75 0.56 -1.85 16.82
CA ILE A 75 1.11 -3.10 16.24
C ILE A 75 2.27 -2.79 15.30
N THR A 76 2.12 -1.78 14.43
CA THR A 76 3.17 -1.41 13.49
C THR A 76 4.39 -0.78 14.15
N ALA A 77 4.21 -0.06 15.26
CA ALA A 77 5.31 0.48 16.06
C ALA A 77 6.11 -0.64 16.75
N VAL A 78 5.42 -1.62 17.36
CA VAL A 78 6.08 -2.78 17.97
C VAL A 78 6.84 -3.59 16.92
N LEU A 79 6.23 -3.85 15.77
CA LEU A 79 6.89 -4.56 14.67
C LEU A 79 8.11 -3.79 14.14
N ALA A 80 7.99 -2.47 13.96
CA ALA A 80 9.10 -1.64 13.52
C ALA A 80 10.28 -1.71 14.50
N ALA A 81 10.02 -1.61 15.80
CA ALA A 81 11.06 -1.71 16.83
C ALA A 81 11.74 -3.08 16.86
N LEU A 82 10.99 -4.17 16.67
CA LEU A 82 11.56 -5.52 16.59
C LEU A 82 12.44 -5.69 15.35
N LEU A 83 11.97 -5.24 14.18
CA LEU A 83 12.73 -5.30 12.94
C LEU A 83 14.01 -4.46 13.04
N GLU A 84 13.93 -3.26 13.59
CA GLU A 84 15.09 -2.39 13.78
C GLU A 84 16.17 -3.09 14.62
N ARG A 85 15.81 -3.66 15.77
CA ARG A 85 16.75 -4.39 16.63
C ARG A 85 17.39 -5.58 15.91
N GLN A 86 16.59 -6.37 15.20
CA GLN A 86 17.06 -7.55 14.47
C GLN A 86 18.04 -7.16 13.36
N TRP A 87 17.70 -6.17 12.54
CA TRP A 87 18.52 -5.77 11.40
C TRP A 87 19.76 -4.97 11.81
N GLN A 88 19.70 -4.21 12.91
CA GLN A 88 20.90 -3.60 13.49
C GLN A 88 21.90 -4.65 14.00
N ALA A 89 21.41 -5.73 14.62
CA ALA A 89 22.28 -6.83 15.05
C ALA A 89 22.96 -7.49 13.85
N GLU A 90 22.22 -7.75 12.78
CA GLU A 90 22.76 -8.30 11.53
C GLU A 90 23.76 -7.34 10.85
N ALA A 91 23.47 -6.03 10.84
CA ALA A 91 24.35 -5.03 10.25
C ALA A 91 25.69 -4.94 11.01
N ARG A 92 25.66 -5.00 12.35
CA ARG A 92 26.86 -5.09 13.19
C ARG A 92 27.66 -6.36 12.95
N HIS A 93 26.98 -7.52 12.86
CA HIS A 93 27.63 -8.79 12.57
C HIS A 93 28.36 -8.79 11.21
N ARG A 94 27.89 -7.96 10.27
CA ARG A 94 28.47 -7.82 8.93
C ARG A 94 29.38 -6.59 8.77
N SER A 95 29.64 -5.84 9.83
CA SER A 95 30.42 -4.59 9.81
C SER A 95 30.01 -3.64 8.69
N LEU A 96 28.72 -3.53 8.39
CA LEU A 96 28.24 -2.75 7.23
C LEU A 96 28.45 -1.24 7.40
N ASP A 97 28.61 -0.78 8.64
CA ASP A 97 28.74 0.62 9.02
C ASP A 97 30.11 0.96 9.67
N ASP A 98 31.06 0.02 9.69
CA ASP A 98 32.39 0.20 10.33
C ASP A 98 33.50 -0.30 9.40
N PRO A 99 34.48 0.53 8.98
CA PRO A 99 34.73 1.93 9.39
C PRO A 99 33.92 2.99 8.62
N VAL A 100 33.59 2.75 7.35
CA VAL A 100 32.70 3.61 6.53
C VAL A 100 31.94 2.70 5.55
N PRO A 101 30.63 2.91 5.32
CA PRO A 101 29.89 2.18 4.29
C PRO A 101 30.59 2.25 2.94
N ILE A 102 30.75 1.10 2.27
CA ILE A 102 31.38 1.06 0.94
C ILE A 102 30.50 1.87 -0.04
N PRO A 103 31.05 2.89 -0.73
CA PRO A 103 30.28 3.79 -1.59
C PRO A 103 29.94 3.14 -2.93
N VAL A 104 29.04 2.15 -2.90
CA VAL A 104 28.51 1.50 -4.11
C VAL A 104 27.49 2.45 -4.74
N ARG A 105 27.68 2.76 -6.03
CA ARG A 105 26.74 3.56 -6.81
C ARG A 105 25.70 2.65 -7.45
N TRP A 106 24.44 2.96 -7.22
CA TRP A 106 23.28 2.32 -7.79
C TRP A 106 22.56 3.30 -8.70
N GLN A 107 22.26 2.88 -9.92
CA GLN A 107 21.59 3.71 -10.90
C GLN A 107 20.35 2.98 -11.40
N LEU A 108 19.32 3.76 -11.70
CA LEU A 108 18.14 3.25 -12.38
C LEU A 108 18.55 2.61 -13.71
N SER A 109 18.08 1.40 -13.95
CA SER A 109 18.41 0.68 -15.19
C SER A 109 18.02 1.52 -16.41
N ALA A 110 18.97 1.72 -17.32
CA ALA A 110 18.72 2.34 -18.62
C ALA A 110 17.89 1.43 -19.56
N ASN A 111 17.78 0.14 -19.22
CA ASN A 111 17.00 -0.82 -19.99
C ASN A 111 15.50 -0.63 -19.72
N GLN A 112 14.79 -0.05 -20.70
CA GLN A 112 13.35 0.18 -20.64
C GLN A 112 12.52 -1.11 -20.60
N ALA A 113 13.06 -2.27 -21.00
CA ALA A 113 12.34 -3.54 -20.93
C ALA A 113 12.21 -4.09 -19.50
N VAL A 114 13.12 -3.70 -18.60
CA VAL A 114 13.14 -4.15 -17.19
C VAL A 114 12.63 -3.04 -16.26
N ARG A 115 12.51 -1.81 -16.77
CA ARG A 115 12.05 -0.63 -16.04
C ARG A 115 10.57 -0.38 -16.35
N SER A 116 9.77 -0.08 -15.34
CA SER A 116 8.40 0.40 -15.59
C SER A 116 8.41 1.78 -16.27
N PRO A 117 7.41 2.11 -17.10
CA PRO A 117 7.25 3.46 -17.64
C PRO A 117 7.23 4.54 -16.55
N SER A 118 7.82 5.72 -16.80
CA SER A 118 7.96 6.81 -15.82
C SER A 118 6.64 7.21 -15.15
N HIS A 119 5.56 7.32 -15.93
CA HIS A 119 4.21 7.65 -15.45
C HIS A 119 3.59 6.62 -14.47
N LEU A 120 4.13 5.39 -14.41
CA LEU A 120 3.71 4.36 -13.44
C LEU A 120 4.60 4.35 -12.19
N ILE A 121 5.80 4.91 -12.27
CA ILE A 121 6.81 4.91 -11.21
C ILE A 121 6.59 6.10 -10.26
N SER A 122 6.40 7.30 -10.82
CA SER A 122 6.27 8.56 -10.08
C SER A 122 5.21 9.45 -10.71
N SER A 123 4.67 10.39 -9.93
CA SER A 123 3.84 11.49 -10.43
C SER A 123 4.66 12.61 -11.09
N GLN A 124 5.98 12.53 -11.02
CA GLN A 124 6.91 13.47 -11.67
C GLN A 124 7.31 12.96 -13.07
N GLU A 125 7.36 13.85 -14.05
CA GLU A 125 7.72 13.52 -15.45
C GLU A 125 9.13 12.92 -15.59
N GLU A 126 10.09 13.42 -14.80
CA GLU A 126 11.48 12.97 -14.83
C GLU A 126 11.93 12.48 -13.45
N PHE A 127 11.68 11.20 -13.17
CA PHE A 127 12.16 10.54 -11.96
C PHE A 127 13.53 9.91 -12.20
N ILE A 128 14.57 10.53 -11.65
CA ILE A 128 15.93 10.01 -11.64
C ILE A 128 16.16 9.32 -10.30
N PHE A 129 16.33 7.99 -10.34
CA PHE A 129 16.69 7.21 -9.15
C PHE A 129 18.19 6.89 -9.22
N ALA A 130 19.00 7.70 -8.55
CA ALA A 130 20.44 7.48 -8.42
C ALA A 130 20.78 7.41 -6.94
N GLY A 131 21.09 6.20 -6.47
CA GLY A 131 21.46 5.94 -5.10
C GLY A 131 22.95 5.79 -4.95
N ARG A 132 23.52 6.33 -3.88
CA ARG A 132 24.86 5.92 -3.44
C ARG A 132 24.75 5.29 -2.06
N GLY A 133 25.54 4.25 -1.80
CA GLY A 133 25.57 3.58 -0.49
C GLY A 133 26.02 4.50 0.66
N ASP A 134 26.66 5.63 0.34
CA ASP A 134 27.03 6.70 1.27
C ASP A 134 25.94 7.79 1.44
N ASP A 135 24.89 7.79 0.61
CA ASP A 135 23.72 8.70 0.73
C ASP A 135 22.39 7.91 0.70
N ILE A 136 22.21 7.09 1.72
CA ILE A 136 21.01 6.25 1.86
C ILE A 136 19.79 7.07 2.29
N ALA A 137 20.01 8.26 2.86
CA ALA A 137 18.94 9.20 3.14
C ALA A 137 18.26 9.70 1.86
N ALA A 138 19.01 10.04 0.81
CA ALA A 138 18.43 10.36 -0.51
C ALA A 138 17.67 9.17 -1.09
N LEU A 139 18.26 7.97 -1.03
CA LEU A 139 17.62 6.76 -1.53
C LEU A 139 16.27 6.46 -0.86
N ALA A 140 16.20 6.67 0.46
CA ALA A 140 14.97 6.50 1.23
C ALA A 140 13.89 7.52 0.83
N ARG A 141 14.27 8.78 0.57
CA ARG A 141 13.34 9.82 0.06
C ARG A 141 12.80 9.44 -1.31
N ASP A 142 13.68 9.06 -2.23
CA ASP A 142 13.29 8.68 -3.59
C ASP A 142 12.38 7.44 -3.57
N PHE A 143 12.71 6.46 -2.73
CA PHE A 143 11.86 5.28 -2.53
C PHE A 143 10.45 5.63 -2.03
N ARG A 144 10.32 6.64 -1.16
CA ARG A 144 9.00 7.10 -0.66
C ARG A 144 8.22 7.88 -1.71
N ALA A 145 8.90 8.57 -2.63
CA ALA A 145 8.28 9.30 -3.74
C ALA A 145 7.70 8.36 -4.81
N LEU A 146 8.09 7.08 -4.83
CA LEU A 146 7.51 6.08 -5.72
C LEU A 146 6.03 5.87 -5.42
N LYS A 147 5.21 5.87 -6.48
CA LYS A 147 3.75 5.71 -6.41
C LYS A 147 3.31 4.45 -5.64
N HIS A 148 4.07 3.36 -5.80
CA HIS A 148 3.77 2.06 -5.19
C HIS A 148 4.83 1.60 -4.18
N ARG A 149 5.88 2.39 -3.90
CA ARG A 149 6.99 2.03 -2.98
C ARG A 149 7.55 0.62 -3.26
N ARG A 150 7.74 0.29 -4.55
CA ARG A 150 8.32 -0.97 -5.01
C ARG A 150 9.65 -0.68 -5.69
N LEU A 151 10.71 -1.30 -5.19
CA LEU A 151 12.06 -1.18 -5.73
C LEU A 151 12.63 -2.57 -5.99
N VAL A 152 13.14 -2.79 -7.20
CA VAL A 152 13.87 -4.01 -7.56
C VAL A 152 15.35 -3.65 -7.68
N ILE A 153 16.19 -4.28 -6.86
CA ILE A 153 17.63 -4.04 -6.86
C ILE A 153 18.29 -5.12 -7.73
N THR A 154 18.74 -4.72 -8.92
CA THR A 154 19.43 -5.60 -9.87
C THR A 154 20.94 -5.35 -9.83
N GLY A 155 21.74 -6.42 -9.86
CA GLY A 155 23.21 -6.32 -9.89
C GLY A 155 23.88 -7.69 -9.85
N GLY A 156 25.13 -7.75 -10.33
CA GLY A 156 25.95 -8.98 -10.35
C GLY A 156 26.14 -9.62 -8.96
N PRO A 157 26.58 -10.88 -8.89
CA PRO A 157 26.92 -11.52 -7.62
C PRO A 157 27.97 -10.69 -6.87
N GLY A 158 27.85 -10.58 -5.54
CA GLY A 158 28.78 -9.81 -4.71
C GLY A 158 28.64 -8.28 -4.74
N MET A 159 27.81 -7.69 -5.60
CA MET A 159 27.64 -6.21 -5.71
C MET A 159 26.97 -5.52 -4.51
N GLY A 160 26.77 -6.19 -3.38
CA GLY A 160 26.19 -5.56 -2.19
C GLY A 160 24.68 -5.30 -2.24
N LYS A 161 23.92 -6.03 -3.07
CA LYS A 161 22.44 -5.89 -3.15
C LYS A 161 21.76 -6.03 -1.78
N THR A 162 22.18 -7.04 -1.02
CA THR A 162 21.65 -7.31 0.33
C THR A 162 22.06 -6.20 1.30
N THR A 163 23.30 -5.73 1.22
CA THR A 163 23.79 -4.59 2.02
C THR A 163 22.94 -3.35 1.78
N LEU A 164 22.70 -2.98 0.52
CA LEU A 164 21.85 -1.84 0.18
C LEU A 164 20.43 -2.01 0.73
N ALA A 165 19.85 -3.19 0.60
CA ALA A 165 18.50 -3.47 1.10
C ALA A 165 18.40 -3.30 2.62
N VAL A 166 19.39 -3.79 3.37
CA VAL A 166 19.45 -3.66 4.84
C VAL A 166 19.61 -2.21 5.25
N GLN A 167 20.56 -1.49 4.65
CA GLN A 167 20.79 -0.09 5.00
C GLN A 167 19.59 0.80 4.63
N LEU A 168 18.95 0.57 3.48
CA LEU A 168 17.72 1.25 3.10
C LEU A 168 16.58 0.97 4.10
N LEU A 169 16.43 -0.29 4.53
CA LEU A 169 15.43 -0.66 5.55
C LEU A 169 15.67 0.07 6.87
N LEU A 170 16.92 0.09 7.36
CA LEU A 170 17.28 0.78 8.60
C LEU A 170 17.01 2.28 8.50
N GLN A 171 17.35 2.92 7.38
CA GLN A 171 17.07 4.34 7.16
C GLN A 171 15.57 4.64 7.13
N LEU A 172 14.77 3.76 6.51
CA LEU A 172 13.32 3.90 6.47
C LEU A 172 12.69 3.74 7.86
N LEU A 173 13.22 2.85 8.70
CA LEU A 173 12.79 2.68 10.08
C LEU A 173 13.16 3.90 10.94
N ALA A 174 14.40 4.39 10.84
CA ALA A 174 14.90 5.52 11.61
C ALA A 174 14.09 6.81 11.38
N THR A 175 13.61 7.03 10.15
CA THR A 175 12.86 8.25 9.78
C THR A 175 11.34 8.07 9.84
N ARG A 176 10.85 6.89 10.24
CA ARG A 176 9.41 6.57 10.27
C ARG A 176 8.62 7.49 11.19
N ALA A 177 9.13 7.78 12.39
CA ALA A 177 8.42 8.62 13.37
C ALA A 177 8.20 10.06 12.84
N ALA A 178 9.20 10.61 12.15
CA ALA A 178 9.10 11.91 11.50
C ALA A 178 8.08 11.90 10.35
N ASP A 179 8.04 10.82 9.55
CA ASP A 179 7.04 10.70 8.48
C ASP A 179 5.61 10.57 9.02
N GLN A 180 5.43 9.83 10.12
CA GLN A 180 4.12 9.67 10.77
C GLN A 180 3.64 11.02 11.30
N ALA A 181 4.51 11.76 11.99
CA ALA A 181 4.20 13.11 12.46
C ALA A 181 3.86 14.07 11.30
N ALA A 182 4.58 14.00 10.18
CA ALA A 182 4.30 14.81 8.99
C ALA A 182 2.95 14.43 8.32
N ALA A 183 2.63 13.13 8.27
CA ALA A 183 1.36 12.64 7.73
C ALA A 183 0.16 13.03 8.61
N ASP A 184 0.32 12.93 9.94
CA ASP A 184 -0.71 13.32 10.90
C ASP A 184 -0.95 14.85 10.86
N ALA A 185 0.11 15.65 10.70
CA ALA A 185 0.02 17.10 10.52
C ALA A 185 -0.67 17.48 9.19
N ALA A 186 -0.39 16.76 8.10
CA ALA A 186 -1.07 16.97 6.82
C ALA A 186 -2.55 16.57 6.87
N GLY A 187 -2.92 15.56 7.66
CA GLY A 187 -4.30 15.12 7.86
C GLY A 187 -5.15 16.05 8.75
N HIS A 188 -4.53 16.80 9.67
CA HIS A 188 -5.23 17.75 10.54
C HIS A 188 -5.29 19.20 9.98
N GLY A 189 -4.63 19.46 8.84
CA GLY A 189 -4.60 20.78 8.20
C GLY A 189 -5.89 21.21 7.48
N GLU A 190 -6.86 20.31 7.30
CA GLU A 190 -8.18 20.62 6.71
C GLU A 190 -9.27 20.71 7.79
N VAL A 191 -9.01 21.47 8.86
CA VAL A 191 -10.10 22.07 9.64
C VAL A 191 -10.04 23.56 9.38
N VAL A 192 -10.75 23.98 8.32
CA VAL A 192 -11.16 25.36 8.15
C VAL A 192 -11.91 25.74 9.41
N ALA A 193 -11.24 26.47 10.29
CA ALA A 193 -11.86 27.15 11.42
C ALA A 193 -12.83 28.19 10.86
N SER A 194 -14.05 27.75 10.56
CA SER A 194 -15.20 28.64 10.44
C SER A 194 -15.59 29.05 11.86
N THR A 195 -14.78 29.92 12.45
CA THR A 195 -15.20 30.66 13.64
C THR A 195 -16.23 31.68 13.16
N ARG A 196 -17.49 31.22 13.07
CA ARG A 196 -18.65 32.10 13.02
C ARG A 196 -18.68 32.86 14.34
N ALA A 197 -18.20 34.10 14.32
CA ALA A 197 -18.34 35.02 15.43
C ALA A 197 -19.83 35.18 15.77
N PRO A 198 -20.28 34.93 17.01
CA PRO A 198 -21.57 35.43 17.45
C PRO A 198 -21.41 36.92 17.73
N ALA A 199 -22.19 37.71 17.00
CA ALA A 199 -22.42 39.11 17.29
C ALA A 199 -23.02 39.26 18.69
N GLY A 200 -22.48 40.22 19.44
CA GLY A 200 -23.14 40.79 20.61
C GLY A 200 -22.69 40.21 21.95
N LEU A 201 -21.70 40.84 22.56
CA LEU A 201 -21.91 41.47 23.87
C LEU A 201 -20.86 42.55 24.07
N ARG A 202 -21.32 43.81 24.05
CA ARG A 202 -20.59 44.92 24.65
C ARG A 202 -20.51 44.66 26.15
N LEU A 203 -19.35 44.89 26.76
CA LEU A 203 -19.20 45.45 28.11
C LEU A 203 -17.71 45.68 28.41
N GLY A 204 -17.39 46.89 28.87
CA GLY A 204 -16.28 47.14 29.79
C GLY A 204 -14.92 47.52 29.19
N THR A 205 -14.77 48.78 28.80
CA THR A 205 -13.45 49.43 28.75
C THR A 205 -12.89 49.56 30.18
N CYS A 206 -11.76 48.92 30.47
CA CYS A 206 -10.86 49.35 31.56
C CYS A 206 -9.51 49.71 30.94
N ARG A 207 -9.16 51.00 31.06
CA ARG A 207 -7.87 51.58 30.70
C ARG A 207 -6.78 51.11 31.69
N PRO A 208 -5.49 51.26 31.35
CA PRO A 208 -4.38 50.62 32.04
C PRO A 208 -3.91 51.42 33.25
N THR A 209 -3.29 50.75 34.22
CA THR A 209 -2.40 51.39 35.19
C THR A 209 -1.08 50.63 35.22
N PRO A 210 0.06 51.29 34.97
CA PRO A 210 1.37 50.69 35.14
C PRO A 210 1.90 50.98 36.55
N ALA A 211 2.43 49.97 37.24
CA ALA A 211 3.19 50.18 38.47
C ALA A 211 4.37 49.19 38.56
N CYS A 212 5.56 49.78 38.69
CA CYS A 212 6.82 49.32 39.31
C CYS A 212 7.45 48.00 38.78
N ARG A 213 8.54 48.03 38.00
CA ARG A 213 9.94 48.45 38.30
C ARG A 213 10.70 47.50 39.26
N SER A 214 11.83 47.04 38.72
CA SER A 214 13.09 46.55 39.34
C SER A 214 13.14 45.21 40.06
N GLY A 215 13.79 44.27 39.38
CA GLY A 215 14.84 43.39 39.90
C GLY A 215 15.90 43.27 38.81
#